data_AF-A0A3S0JZ93-F1
#
_entry.id   AF-A0A3S0JZ93-F1
#
_cell.length_a   1.000
_cell.length_b   1.000
_cell.length_c   1.000
_cell.angle_alpha   90.00
_cell.angle_beta   90.00
_cell.angle_gamma   90.00
#
_symmetry.space_group_name_H-M   'P 1'
#
loop_
_entity.id
_entity.type
_entity.pdbx_description
1 polymer ?
#
loop_
_entity_poly.entity_id
_entity_poly.type
_entity_poly.pdbx_seq_one_letter_code
_entity_poly.pdbx_strand_id
1 'polypeptide(L)'
;MKTMRLTRTLFAPALLAAAIAPLALSASAAPGEGEPHGRGGSSHAEQREALFERAGLDAETRDALAEARAEHRQALQALKAEHRERLEEILDADQRAALEQAKREMRREWRAEQRQARAARLEALFDEWQLDETTHETLREQRAAFHAEAQALRDQPFDSREDRRSAWRELRAEYRETLAEQLDEEQLRRLREAMRPAHKGSDAHHGGDRPSPPDAG
;
A
#
# COMPACT_ATOMS: atom_id res chain seq x y z
N MET A 1 15.81 -49.43 1.38
CA MET A 1 16.75 -48.72 0.49
C MET A 1 16.18 -48.74 -0.92
N LYS A 2 15.66 -47.61 -1.41
CA LYS A 2 15.14 -47.49 -2.78
C LYS A 2 15.77 -46.22 -3.37
N THR A 3 16.66 -46.42 -4.33
CA THR A 3 17.35 -45.35 -5.04
C THR A 3 16.41 -44.78 -6.09
N MET A 4 16.06 -43.49 -5.97
CA MET A 4 15.42 -42.75 -7.05
C MET A 4 16.44 -41.80 -7.66
N ARG A 5 16.77 -42.06 -8.93
CA ARG A 5 17.62 -41.25 -9.79
C ARG A 5 16.81 -40.04 -10.26
N LEU A 6 17.16 -38.83 -9.84
CA LEU A 6 16.64 -37.61 -10.44
C LEU A 6 17.43 -37.27 -11.70
N THR A 7 16.76 -37.37 -12.85
CA THR A 7 17.23 -36.84 -14.14
C THR A 7 17.18 -35.31 -14.11
N ARG A 8 18.34 -34.69 -14.22
CA ARG A 8 18.55 -33.25 -14.38
C ARG A 8 18.17 -32.84 -15.81
N THR A 9 17.04 -32.18 -16.00
CA THR A 9 16.68 -31.56 -17.29
C THR A 9 17.33 -30.18 -17.35
N LEU A 10 18.25 -29.99 -18.28
CA LEU A 10 18.91 -28.72 -18.56
C LEU A 10 17.95 -27.82 -19.34
N PHE A 11 17.50 -26.72 -18.76
CA PHE A 11 16.89 -25.63 -19.51
C PHE A 11 18.01 -24.83 -20.20
N ALA A 12 18.06 -24.90 -21.53
CA ALA A 12 18.93 -24.05 -22.34
C ALA A 12 18.27 -22.66 -22.53
N PRO A 13 18.98 -21.55 -22.25
CA PRO A 13 18.47 -20.21 -22.54
C PRO A 13 18.74 -19.88 -24.01
N ALA A 14 17.68 -19.77 -24.81
CA ALA A 14 17.78 -19.19 -26.15
C ALA A 14 17.83 -17.67 -26.01
N LEU A 15 19.01 -17.10 -26.27
CA LEU A 15 19.23 -15.67 -26.44
C LEU A 15 18.54 -15.20 -27.73
N LEU A 16 17.52 -14.34 -27.62
CA LEU A 16 17.09 -13.52 -28.75
C LEU A 16 17.20 -12.04 -28.37
N ALA A 17 18.20 -11.39 -28.96
CA ALA A 17 18.43 -9.97 -28.88
C ALA A 17 17.41 -9.21 -29.74
N ALA A 18 16.71 -8.26 -29.14
CA ALA A 18 15.98 -7.20 -29.85
C ALA A 18 16.52 -5.85 -29.35
N ALA A 19 16.86 -4.99 -30.31
CA ALA A 19 17.63 -3.77 -30.13
C ALA A 19 16.90 -2.72 -29.29
N ILE A 20 17.48 -2.34 -28.16
CA ILE A 20 17.07 -1.16 -27.39
C ILE A 20 17.83 0.04 -27.95
N ALA A 21 17.16 0.85 -28.78
CA ALA A 21 17.64 2.18 -29.08
C ALA A 21 17.52 3.07 -27.83
N PRO A 22 18.56 3.84 -27.44
CA PRO A 22 18.45 4.77 -26.33
C PRO A 22 17.68 6.01 -26.79
N LEU A 23 16.35 5.99 -26.66
CA LEU A 23 15.57 7.22 -26.69
C LEU A 23 15.77 7.91 -25.34
N ALA A 24 16.62 8.94 -25.33
CA ALA A 24 16.74 9.85 -24.21
C ALA A 24 15.42 10.63 -24.06
N LEU A 25 14.49 10.10 -23.26
CA LEU A 25 13.28 10.80 -22.87
C LEU A 25 13.61 11.73 -21.70
N SER A 26 13.90 12.99 -22.01
CA SER A 26 14.01 14.06 -21.02
C SER A 26 12.62 14.35 -20.44
N ALA A 27 12.27 13.71 -19.33
CA ALA A 27 11.06 14.02 -18.58
C ALA A 27 11.24 15.34 -17.81
N SER A 28 10.78 16.44 -18.40
CA SER A 28 10.53 17.68 -17.66
C SER A 28 9.21 17.51 -16.88
N ALA A 29 9.31 17.19 -15.60
CA ALA A 29 8.18 17.21 -14.68
C ALA A 29 7.92 18.66 -14.25
N ALA A 30 6.98 19.33 -14.91
CA ALA A 30 6.38 20.56 -14.38
C ALA A 30 5.54 20.21 -13.14
N PRO A 31 5.63 20.96 -12.02
CA PRO A 31 4.87 20.68 -10.82
C PRO A 31 3.42 21.14 -11.03
N GLY A 32 2.54 20.20 -11.38
CA GLY A 32 1.10 20.41 -11.37
C GLY A 32 0.52 19.89 -10.07
N GLU A 33 -0.05 20.81 -9.27
CA GLU A 33 -0.90 20.50 -8.12
C GLU A 33 -2.04 19.58 -8.56
N GLY A 34 -2.06 18.34 -8.04
CA GLY A 34 -3.08 17.36 -8.34
C GLY A 34 -3.70 16.82 -7.05
N GLU A 35 -4.99 17.11 -6.85
CA GLU A 35 -5.83 16.54 -5.79
C GLU A 35 -5.81 15.00 -5.81
N PRO A 36 -5.94 14.33 -4.64
CA PRO A 36 -5.85 12.89 -4.57
C PRO A 36 -7.19 12.25 -4.98
N HIS A 37 -7.35 11.95 -6.27
CA HIS A 37 -8.52 11.23 -6.78
C HIS A 37 -8.41 9.71 -6.54
N GLY A 38 -9.17 9.20 -5.58
CA GLY A 38 -9.50 7.78 -5.49
C GLY A 38 -10.64 7.42 -6.45
N ARG A 39 -10.40 6.55 -7.45
CA ARG A 39 -11.43 6.14 -8.42
C ARG A 39 -11.56 4.61 -8.52
N GLY A 40 -12.82 4.15 -8.58
CA GLY A 40 -13.21 2.74 -8.64
C GLY A 40 -12.91 2.07 -9.98
N GLY A 41 -12.91 0.74 -10.00
CA GLY A 41 -12.30 -0.08 -11.05
C GLY A 41 -12.68 0.14 -12.53
N SER A 42 -13.83 0.74 -12.88
CA SER A 42 -14.11 1.09 -14.30
C SER A 42 -13.30 2.29 -14.78
N SER A 43 -13.04 3.23 -13.87
CA SER A 43 -12.26 4.42 -14.15
C SER A 43 -10.81 4.14 -14.47
N HIS A 44 -10.19 3.10 -13.90
CA HIS A 44 -8.77 2.88 -14.12
C HIS A 44 -8.50 2.39 -15.54
N ALA A 45 -9.45 1.70 -16.16
CA ALA A 45 -9.36 1.36 -17.57
C ALA A 45 -9.49 2.64 -18.43
N GLU A 46 -10.51 3.46 -18.18
CA GLU A 46 -10.73 4.74 -18.89
C GLU A 46 -9.58 5.74 -18.70
N GLN A 47 -9.08 5.90 -17.48
CA GLN A 47 -7.93 6.78 -17.18
C GLN A 47 -6.66 6.27 -17.85
N ARG A 48 -6.46 4.96 -17.87
CA ARG A 48 -5.29 4.36 -18.54
C ARG A 48 -5.38 4.56 -20.05
N GLU A 49 -6.58 4.44 -20.62
CA GLU A 49 -6.83 4.69 -22.03
C GLU A 49 -6.53 6.16 -22.38
N ALA A 50 -7.06 7.09 -21.60
CA ALA A 50 -6.79 8.52 -21.75
C ALA A 50 -5.28 8.85 -21.58
N LEU A 51 -4.56 8.13 -20.72
CA LEU A 51 -3.10 8.27 -20.58
C LEU A 51 -2.36 7.76 -21.82
N PHE A 52 -2.80 6.65 -22.41
CA PHE A 52 -2.21 6.12 -23.64
C PHE A 52 -2.48 7.02 -24.84
N GLU A 53 -3.70 7.54 -24.97
CA GLU A 53 -4.04 8.56 -25.98
C GLU A 53 -3.21 9.83 -25.79
N ARG A 54 -3.07 10.33 -24.57
CA ARG A 54 -2.23 11.50 -24.26
C ARG A 54 -0.76 11.25 -24.55
N ALA A 55 -0.28 10.02 -24.35
CA ALA A 55 1.09 9.62 -24.66
C ALA A 55 1.29 9.30 -26.15
N GLY A 56 0.24 9.35 -26.97
CA GLY A 56 0.31 9.03 -28.40
C GLY A 56 0.62 7.57 -28.69
N LEU A 57 0.28 6.66 -27.78
CA LEU A 57 0.50 5.22 -27.99
C LEU A 57 -0.56 4.68 -28.96
N ASP A 58 -0.09 4.01 -30.02
CA ASP A 58 -0.98 3.35 -30.96
C ASP A 58 -1.68 2.12 -30.36
N ALA A 59 -2.64 1.57 -31.10
CA ALA A 59 -3.39 0.39 -30.65
C ALA A 59 -2.48 -0.83 -30.44
N GLU A 60 -1.53 -1.06 -31.34
CA GLU A 60 -0.61 -2.20 -31.29
C GLU A 60 0.25 -2.17 -30.02
N THR A 61 0.80 -1.01 -29.67
CA THR A 61 1.60 -0.81 -28.46
C THR A 61 0.76 -0.96 -27.19
N ARG A 62 -0.49 -0.46 -27.21
CA ARG A 62 -1.44 -0.62 -26.09
C ARG A 62 -1.76 -2.11 -25.85
N ASP A 63 -1.99 -2.86 -26.92
CA ASP A 63 -2.30 -4.29 -26.87
C ASP A 63 -1.09 -5.09 -26.37
N ALA A 64 0.09 -4.84 -26.93
CA ALA A 64 1.34 -5.48 -26.48
C ALA A 64 1.61 -5.23 -24.98
N LEU A 65 1.33 -4.02 -24.49
CA LEU A 65 1.49 -3.68 -23.09
C LEU A 65 0.42 -4.32 -22.19
N ALA A 66 -0.80 -4.51 -22.69
CA ALA A 66 -1.86 -5.23 -21.98
C ALA A 66 -1.51 -6.73 -21.85
N GLU A 67 -1.00 -7.33 -22.93
CA GLU A 67 -0.52 -8.71 -22.98
C GLU A 67 0.65 -8.91 -22.01
N ALA A 68 1.71 -8.11 -22.11
CA ALA A 68 2.87 -8.20 -21.20
C ALA A 68 2.46 -8.09 -19.72
N ARG A 69 1.48 -7.24 -19.39
CA ARG A 69 0.94 -7.15 -18.02
C ARG A 69 0.14 -8.40 -17.63
N ALA A 70 -0.60 -8.98 -18.56
CA ALA A 70 -1.37 -10.20 -18.31
C ALA A 70 -0.42 -11.38 -18.03
N GLU A 71 0.59 -11.55 -18.87
CA GLU A 71 1.66 -12.53 -18.68
C GLU A 71 2.38 -12.33 -17.35
N HIS A 72 2.78 -11.09 -17.03
CA HIS A 72 3.42 -10.80 -15.76
C HIS A 72 2.54 -11.16 -14.55
N ARG A 73 1.24 -10.85 -14.61
CA ARG A 73 0.29 -11.27 -13.55
C ARG A 73 0.21 -12.78 -13.43
N GLN A 74 0.16 -13.50 -14.55
CA GLN A 74 0.13 -14.97 -14.54
C GLN A 74 1.42 -15.54 -13.95
N ALA A 75 2.58 -15.02 -14.34
CA ALA A 75 3.88 -15.41 -13.81
C ALA A 75 3.95 -15.20 -12.27
N LEU A 76 3.46 -14.06 -11.77
CA LEU A 76 3.40 -13.81 -10.33
C LEU A 76 2.44 -14.76 -9.59
N GLN A 77 1.33 -15.15 -10.21
CA GLN A 77 0.41 -16.12 -9.60
C GLN A 77 1.02 -17.52 -9.57
N ALA A 78 1.68 -17.95 -10.65
CA ALA A 78 2.42 -19.21 -10.69
C ALA A 78 3.52 -19.25 -9.62
N LEU A 79 4.31 -18.18 -9.50
CA LEU A 79 5.35 -18.06 -8.48
C LEU A 79 4.78 -18.13 -7.05
N LYS A 80 3.61 -17.51 -6.80
CA LYS A 80 2.93 -17.59 -5.50
C LYS A 80 2.44 -19.01 -5.20
N ALA A 81 1.93 -19.72 -6.21
CA ALA A 81 1.49 -21.10 -6.07
C ALA A 81 2.68 -22.02 -5.74
N GLU A 82 3.76 -21.93 -6.51
CA GLU A 82 5.01 -22.67 -6.27
C GLU A 82 5.59 -22.36 -4.88
N HIS A 83 5.60 -21.09 -4.47
CA HIS A 83 6.06 -20.71 -3.13
C HIS A 83 5.18 -21.34 -2.04
N ARG A 84 3.87 -21.37 -2.24
CA ARG A 84 2.95 -22.03 -1.32
C ARG A 84 3.24 -23.52 -1.24
N GLU A 85 3.35 -24.22 -2.37
CA GLU A 85 3.68 -25.65 -2.42
C GLU A 85 4.96 -25.97 -1.67
N ARG A 86 6.03 -25.20 -1.91
CA ARG A 86 7.29 -25.33 -1.15
C ARG A 86 7.11 -25.16 0.35
N LEU A 87 6.25 -24.23 0.78
CA LEU A 87 5.94 -24.10 2.20
C LEU A 87 5.17 -25.31 2.74
N GLU A 88 4.32 -25.95 1.95
CA GLU A 88 3.60 -27.17 2.37
C GLU A 88 4.51 -28.40 2.40
N GLU A 89 5.58 -28.42 1.60
CA GLU A 89 6.63 -29.45 1.65
C GLU A 89 7.54 -29.30 2.88
N ILE A 90 7.87 -28.05 3.25
CA ILE A 90 8.81 -27.75 4.35
C ILE A 90 8.10 -27.75 5.70
N LEU A 91 6.88 -27.20 5.76
CA LEU A 91 6.14 -26.98 7.00
C LEU A 91 4.85 -27.80 7.02
N ASP A 92 4.62 -28.50 8.12
CA ASP A 92 3.36 -29.20 8.35
C ASP A 92 2.18 -28.20 8.59
N ALA A 93 0.97 -28.73 8.79
CA ALA A 93 -0.21 -27.90 9.00
C ALA A 93 -0.12 -27.05 10.29
N ASP A 94 0.43 -27.62 11.37
CA ASP A 94 0.49 -26.97 12.67
C ASP A 94 1.55 -25.87 12.69
N GLN A 95 2.72 -26.13 12.10
CA GLN A 95 3.79 -25.15 11.93
C GLN A 95 3.34 -23.96 11.06
N ARG A 96 2.57 -24.21 9.99
CA ARG A 96 1.99 -23.13 9.17
C ARG A 96 0.96 -22.32 9.93
N ALA A 97 0.10 -22.97 10.71
CA ALA A 97 -0.88 -22.29 11.56
C ALA A 97 -0.19 -21.40 12.61
N ALA A 98 0.85 -21.92 13.28
CA ALA A 98 1.66 -21.17 14.24
C ALA A 98 2.36 -19.97 13.59
N LEU A 99 2.95 -20.13 12.39
CA LEU A 99 3.59 -19.05 11.66
C LEU A 99 2.59 -17.95 11.26
N GLU A 100 1.40 -18.32 10.76
CA GLU A 100 0.36 -17.33 10.42
C GLU A 100 -0.19 -16.62 11.65
N GLN A 101 -0.30 -17.31 12.79
CA GLN A 101 -0.62 -16.69 14.07
C GLN A 101 0.45 -15.67 14.49
N ALA A 102 1.73 -16.06 14.49
CA ALA A 102 2.83 -15.15 14.81
C ALA A 102 2.85 -13.92 13.89
N LYS A 103 2.66 -14.10 12.58
CA LYS A 103 2.51 -12.96 11.63
C LYS A 103 1.30 -12.08 11.96
N ARG A 104 0.19 -12.65 12.42
CA ARG A 104 -1.00 -11.89 12.82
C ARG A 104 -0.74 -11.09 14.08
N GLU A 105 -0.08 -11.68 15.07
CA GLU A 105 0.30 -11.04 16.33
C GLU A 105 1.30 -9.90 16.08
N MET A 106 2.39 -10.16 15.35
CA MET A 106 3.34 -9.12 14.94
C MET A 106 2.67 -7.97 14.20
N ARG A 107 1.71 -8.26 13.30
CA ARG A 107 0.94 -7.20 12.62
C ARG A 107 0.02 -6.43 13.58
N ARG A 108 -0.54 -7.07 14.61
CA ARG A 108 -1.37 -6.41 15.64
C ARG A 108 -0.52 -5.49 16.50
N GLU A 109 0.65 -5.96 16.93
CA GLU A 109 1.64 -5.20 17.70
C GLU A 109 2.11 -3.99 16.92
N TRP A 110 2.63 -4.19 15.70
CA TRP A 110 3.06 -3.08 14.84
C TRP A 110 1.94 -2.05 14.61
N ARG A 111 0.69 -2.51 14.41
CA ARG A 111 -0.45 -1.59 14.30
C ARG A 111 -0.75 -0.86 15.61
N ALA A 112 -0.55 -1.49 16.77
CA ALA A 112 -0.75 -0.86 18.07
C ALA A 112 0.32 0.20 18.33
N GLU A 113 1.59 -0.12 18.08
CA GLU A 113 2.72 0.82 18.13
C GLU A 113 2.48 2.03 17.23
N GLN A 114 2.09 1.80 15.97
CA GLN A 114 1.79 2.89 15.03
C GLN A 114 0.61 3.76 15.48
N ARG A 115 -0.38 3.18 16.18
CA ARG A 115 -1.48 3.96 16.79
C ARG A 115 -0.98 4.80 17.96
N GLN A 116 -0.15 4.23 18.84
CA GLN A 116 0.42 4.94 19.98
C GLN A 116 1.35 6.07 19.54
N ALA A 117 2.26 5.81 18.59
CA ALA A 117 3.15 6.83 18.03
C ALA A 117 2.38 7.98 17.38
N ARG A 118 1.28 7.66 16.70
CA ARG A 118 0.37 8.68 16.15
C ARG A 118 -0.32 9.47 17.25
N ALA A 119 -0.85 8.81 18.28
CA ALA A 119 -1.50 9.49 19.40
C ALA A 119 -0.53 10.44 20.12
N ALA A 120 0.70 10.02 20.40
CA ALA A 120 1.73 10.86 21.01
C ALA A 120 2.10 12.06 20.13
N ARG A 121 2.18 11.88 18.80
CA ARG A 121 2.40 12.99 17.86
C ARG A 121 1.27 14.01 17.90
N LEU A 122 0.03 13.56 18.00
CA LEU A 122 -1.13 14.44 18.09
C LEU A 122 -1.13 15.22 19.41
N GLU A 123 -0.84 14.55 20.52
CA GLU A 123 -0.75 15.19 21.83
C GLU A 123 0.31 16.30 21.82
N ALA A 124 1.50 16.00 21.30
CA ALA A 124 2.57 16.99 21.17
C ALA A 124 2.18 18.20 20.30
N LEU A 125 1.35 18.01 19.26
CA LEU A 125 0.83 19.12 18.46
C LEU A 125 -0.17 19.97 19.24
N PHE A 126 -1.05 19.33 20.02
CA PHE A 126 -2.03 20.05 20.84
C PHE A 126 -1.34 20.83 21.97
N ASP A 127 -0.30 20.26 22.59
CA ASP A 127 0.57 20.94 23.55
C ASP A 127 1.29 22.15 22.92
N GLU A 128 1.80 22.01 21.69
CA GLU A 128 2.46 23.10 20.95
C GLU A 128 1.49 24.28 20.72
N TRP A 129 0.22 23.98 20.42
CA TRP A 129 -0.81 25.00 20.22
C TRP A 129 -1.34 25.61 21.51
N GLN A 130 -0.95 25.08 22.68
CA GLN A 130 -1.38 25.56 24.00
C GLN A 130 -2.90 25.69 24.10
N LEU A 131 -3.62 24.71 23.54
CA LEU A 131 -5.08 24.66 23.64
C LEU A 131 -5.50 24.55 25.11
N ASP A 132 -6.63 25.15 25.47
CA ASP A 132 -7.17 25.00 26.81
C ASP A 132 -7.66 23.57 27.05
N GLU A 133 -7.76 23.16 28.32
CA GLU A 133 -8.14 21.78 28.68
C GLU A 133 -9.53 21.40 28.14
N THR A 134 -10.46 22.36 28.05
CA THR A 134 -11.82 22.10 27.53
C THR A 134 -11.78 21.76 26.05
N THR A 135 -11.02 22.54 25.27
CA THR A 135 -10.77 22.26 23.85
C THR A 135 -10.06 20.93 23.68
N HIS A 136 -9.09 20.63 24.55
CA HIS A 136 -8.34 19.38 24.52
C HIS A 136 -9.23 18.15 24.78
N GLU A 137 -10.10 18.22 25.80
CA GLU A 137 -11.08 17.18 26.10
C GLU A 137 -12.08 17.00 24.97
N THR A 138 -12.61 18.10 24.43
CA THR A 138 -13.53 18.09 23.28
C THR A 138 -12.92 17.37 22.07
N LEU A 139 -11.67 17.68 21.71
CA LEU A 139 -10.97 17.02 20.60
C LEU A 139 -10.73 15.52 20.86
N ARG A 140 -10.44 15.13 22.11
CA ARG A 140 -10.32 13.71 22.50
C ARG A 140 -11.65 12.98 22.34
N GLU A 141 -12.76 13.59 22.77
CA GLU A 141 -14.11 13.04 22.65
C GLU A 141 -14.55 12.91 21.19
N GLN A 142 -14.39 13.97 20.37
CA GLN A 142 -14.70 13.94 18.95
C GLN A 142 -13.95 12.81 18.22
N ARG A 143 -12.66 12.60 18.56
CA ARG A 143 -11.86 11.51 18.00
C ARG A 143 -12.38 10.13 18.44
N ALA A 144 -12.81 9.99 19.69
CA ALA A 144 -13.39 8.75 20.20
C ALA A 144 -14.73 8.42 19.50
N ALA A 145 -15.59 9.42 19.33
CA ALA A 145 -16.86 9.31 18.61
C ALA A 145 -16.63 8.89 17.14
N PHE A 146 -15.74 9.58 16.42
CA PHE A 146 -15.37 9.21 15.05
C PHE A 146 -14.88 7.76 14.96
N HIS A 147 -14.08 7.29 15.92
CA HIS A 147 -13.61 5.91 15.93
C HIS A 147 -14.72 4.89 16.17
N ALA A 148 -15.67 5.20 17.06
CA ALA A 148 -16.83 4.35 17.33
C ALA A 148 -17.73 4.25 16.09
N GLU A 149 -18.02 5.37 15.44
CA GLU A 149 -18.81 5.43 14.20
C GLU A 149 -18.10 4.74 13.03
N ALA A 150 -16.80 4.97 12.87
CA ALA A 150 -15.98 4.27 11.89
C ALA A 150 -16.00 2.75 12.09
N GLN A 151 -16.08 2.28 13.34
CA GLN A 151 -16.22 0.86 13.65
C GLN A 151 -17.61 0.35 13.30
N ALA A 152 -18.68 1.05 13.70
CA ALA A 152 -20.05 0.70 13.32
C ALA A 152 -20.21 0.63 11.79
N LEU A 153 -19.63 1.59 11.06
CA LEU A 153 -19.63 1.65 9.61
C LEU A 153 -18.81 0.52 8.95
N ARG A 154 -17.85 -0.09 9.66
CA ARG A 154 -17.16 -1.30 9.16
C ARG A 154 -18.04 -2.53 9.24
N ASP A 155 -18.85 -2.63 10.29
CA ASP A 155 -19.66 -3.79 10.61
C ASP A 155 -21.02 -3.74 9.90
N GLN A 156 -21.43 -2.56 9.42
CA GLN A 156 -22.65 -2.35 8.66
C GLN A 156 -22.59 -2.99 7.25
N PRO A 157 -23.65 -3.69 6.81
CA PRO A 157 -23.79 -4.13 5.43
C PRO A 157 -24.17 -2.96 4.50
N PHE A 158 -23.67 -3.00 3.26
CA PHE A 158 -24.01 -2.02 2.22
C PHE A 158 -24.47 -2.72 0.95
N ASP A 159 -25.43 -2.12 0.26
CA ASP A 159 -25.95 -2.63 -1.00
C ASP A 159 -24.91 -2.53 -2.13
N SER A 160 -24.04 -1.52 -2.07
CA SER A 160 -22.94 -1.37 -3.02
C SER A 160 -21.63 -0.89 -2.39
N ARG A 161 -20.54 -1.09 -3.13
CA ARG A 161 -19.23 -0.49 -2.80
C ARG A 161 -19.26 1.04 -2.88
N GLU A 162 -20.17 1.61 -3.65
CA GLU A 162 -20.32 3.05 -3.78
C GLU A 162 -20.98 3.65 -2.55
N ASP A 163 -22.06 3.04 -2.06
CA ASP A 163 -22.75 3.46 -0.84
C ASP A 163 -21.81 3.41 0.35
N ARG A 164 -21.06 2.30 0.49
CA ARG A 164 -20.01 2.19 1.50
C ARG A 164 -19.02 3.34 1.39
N ARG A 165 -18.50 3.63 0.20
CA ARG A 165 -17.53 4.73 0.01
C ARG A 165 -18.15 6.09 0.32
N SER A 166 -19.42 6.29 -0.01
CA SER A 166 -20.13 7.53 0.27
C SER A 166 -20.27 7.76 1.77
N ALA A 167 -20.73 6.75 2.51
CA ALA A 167 -20.83 6.83 3.96
C ALA A 167 -19.46 7.08 4.62
N TRP A 168 -18.39 6.47 4.12
CA TRP A 168 -17.03 6.77 4.58
C TRP A 168 -16.54 8.18 4.22
N ARG A 169 -17.05 8.79 3.15
CA ARG A 169 -16.73 10.19 2.80
C ARG A 169 -17.48 11.15 3.72
N GLU A 170 -18.76 10.89 3.93
CA GLU A 170 -19.65 11.66 4.81
C GLU A 170 -19.11 11.69 6.24
N LEU A 171 -18.85 10.52 6.84
CA LEU A 171 -18.24 10.42 8.17
C LEU A 171 -16.92 11.22 8.31
N ARG A 172 -16.09 11.24 7.25
CA ARG A 172 -14.83 12.03 7.25
C ARG A 172 -15.06 13.52 7.04
N ALA A 173 -16.13 13.90 6.34
CA ALA A 173 -16.49 15.29 6.12
C ALA A 173 -17.07 15.89 7.40
N GLU A 174 -18.01 15.19 8.05
CA GLU A 174 -18.58 15.54 9.34
C GLU A 174 -17.48 15.69 10.40
N TYR A 175 -16.59 14.70 10.54
CA TYR A 175 -15.47 14.81 11.47
C TYR A 175 -14.53 15.99 11.17
N ARG A 176 -14.37 16.38 9.91
CA ARG A 176 -13.56 17.56 9.56
C ARG A 176 -14.27 18.84 9.96
N GLU A 177 -15.59 18.90 9.82
CA GLU A 177 -16.42 20.04 10.23
C GLU A 177 -16.37 20.23 11.74
N THR A 178 -16.53 19.16 12.52
CA THR A 178 -16.44 19.23 14.00
C THR A 178 -15.08 19.70 14.48
N LEU A 179 -14.00 19.34 13.78
CA LEU A 179 -12.65 19.83 14.09
C LEU A 179 -12.49 21.32 13.74
N ALA A 180 -13.14 21.80 12.69
CA ALA A 180 -13.03 23.19 12.23
C ALA A 180 -13.74 24.19 13.16
N GLU A 181 -14.63 23.72 14.03
CA GLU A 181 -15.21 24.54 15.10
C GLU A 181 -14.18 24.93 16.17
N GLN A 182 -13.14 24.11 16.35
CA GLN A 182 -12.15 24.26 17.43
C GLN A 182 -10.76 24.66 16.92
N LEU A 183 -10.45 24.32 15.67
CA LEU A 183 -9.13 24.49 15.07
C LEU A 183 -9.21 25.37 13.83
N ASP A 184 -8.23 26.26 13.66
CA ASP A 184 -8.10 27.06 12.46
C ASP A 184 -7.62 26.24 11.24
N GLU A 185 -7.68 26.85 10.05
CA GLU A 185 -7.32 26.17 8.80
C GLU A 185 -5.86 25.66 8.77
N GLU A 186 -4.94 26.38 9.41
CA GLU A 186 -3.53 26.02 9.47
C GLU A 186 -3.31 24.84 10.42
N GLN A 187 -3.95 24.86 11.59
CA GLN A 187 -3.96 23.75 12.55
C GLN A 187 -4.58 22.50 11.93
N LEU A 188 -5.71 22.62 11.22
CA LEU A 188 -6.32 21.51 10.48
C LEU A 188 -5.40 20.94 9.38
N ARG A 189 -4.62 21.79 8.71
CA ARG A 189 -3.63 21.36 7.72
C ARG A 189 -2.50 20.56 8.38
N ARG A 190 -1.92 21.08 9.46
CA ARG A 190 -0.85 20.41 10.23
C ARG A 190 -1.35 19.10 10.87
N LEU A 191 -2.57 19.08 11.38
CA LEU A 191 -3.23 17.88 11.91
C LEU A 191 -3.34 16.78 10.85
N ARG A 192 -3.79 17.15 9.64
CA ARG A 192 -3.88 16.21 8.52
C ARG A 192 -2.52 15.65 8.14
N GLU A 193 -1.49 16.48 8.09
CA GLU A 193 -0.13 16.06 7.79
C GLU A 193 0.39 15.06 8.83
N ALA A 194 0.21 15.35 10.11
CA ALA A 194 0.61 14.47 11.21
C ALA A 194 -0.14 13.12 11.20
N MET A 195 -1.38 13.12 10.70
CA MET A 195 -2.22 11.93 10.53
C MET A 195 -1.90 11.12 9.29
N ARG A 196 -1.11 11.64 8.32
CA ARG A 196 -0.68 10.85 7.18
C ARG A 196 0.18 9.68 7.69
N PRO A 197 -0.03 8.46 7.18
CA PRO A 197 0.94 7.40 7.42
C PRO A 197 2.30 7.94 6.96
N ALA A 198 3.36 7.69 7.73
CA ALA A 198 4.71 7.91 7.23
C ALA A 198 4.80 7.12 5.92
N HIS A 199 4.85 7.83 4.79
CA HIS A 199 5.13 7.20 3.53
C HIS A 199 6.51 6.57 3.73
N LYS A 200 6.59 5.24 3.77
CA LYS A 200 7.85 4.58 3.48
C LYS A 200 8.19 5.03 2.07
N GLY A 201 9.08 6.02 1.98
CA GLY A 201 9.65 6.45 0.73
C GLY A 201 10.16 5.21 0.00
N SER A 202 9.98 5.24 -1.32
CA SER A 202 10.47 4.30 -2.31
C SER A 202 12.00 4.15 -2.35
N ASP A 203 12.74 4.51 -1.30
CA ASP A 203 14.21 4.61 -1.28
C ASP A 203 14.89 3.58 -0.37
N ALA A 204 14.17 2.58 0.13
CA ALA A 204 14.76 1.48 0.92
C ALA A 204 15.08 0.21 0.10
N HIS A 205 15.48 0.39 -1.16
CA HIS A 205 16.12 -0.67 -1.97
C HIS A 205 17.57 -0.29 -2.26
N HIS A 206 18.43 -0.38 -1.24
CA HIS A 206 19.83 -0.66 -1.48
C HIS A 206 20.14 -2.04 -0.91
N GLY A 207 20.67 -2.89 -1.79
CA GLY A 207 21.23 -4.17 -1.42
C GLY A 207 22.20 -3.98 -0.26
N GLY A 208 21.88 -4.59 0.87
CA GLY A 208 22.86 -4.84 1.90
C GLY A 208 23.87 -5.82 1.32
N ASP A 209 25.08 -5.31 1.11
CA ASP A 209 26.31 -6.07 0.98
C ASP A 209 26.24 -7.32 1.85
N ARG A 210 26.27 -8.48 1.20
CA ARG A 210 26.66 -9.71 1.87
C ARG A 210 28.16 -9.60 2.13
N PRO A 211 28.66 -9.64 3.38
CA PRO A 211 30.09 -9.78 3.59
C PRO A 211 30.53 -11.12 2.98
N SER A 212 31.51 -11.06 2.07
CA SER A 212 32.18 -12.25 1.54
C SER A 212 32.69 -13.12 2.70
N PRO A 213 32.57 -14.46 2.62
CA PRO A 213 33.17 -15.33 3.63
C PRO A 213 34.70 -15.15 3.61
N PRO A 214 35.38 -15.25 4.77
CA PRO A 214 36.83 -15.23 4.79
C PRO A 214 37.38 -16.43 4.01
N ASP A 215 38.40 -16.17 3.19
CA ASP A 215 39.21 -17.20 2.55
C ASP A 215 39.64 -18.24 3.61
N ALA A 216 39.20 -19.48 3.42
CA ALA A 216 39.79 -20.62 4.09
C ALA A 216 41.06 -20.98 3.31
N GLY A 217 42.21 -20.92 4.00
CA GLY A 217 43.47 -21.48 3.51
C GLY A 217 43.45 -23.00 3.42
#